data_AF-A0A434AGN2-F1
#
_entry.id   AF-A0A434AGN2-F1
#
_cell.length_a   1.000
_cell.length_b   1.000
_cell.length_c   1.000
_cell.angle_alpha   90.00
_cell.angle_beta   90.00
_cell.angle_gamma   90.00
#
_symmetry.space_group_name_H-M   'P 1'
#
loop_
_entity.id
_entity.type
_entity.pdbx_description
1 polymer ?
#
loop_
_entity_poly.entity_id
_entity_poly.type
_entity_poly.pdbx_seq_one_letter_code
_entity_poly.pdbx_strand_id
1 'polypeptide(L)'
;MREICISIPFSKESQITEIEIKIGGESKASVFYRLESFDWEVLELSEYLEDDLSKKLGRIDKLKSAIASYDKNWEVIQIFTPPETAEVIQVLYRKKNF
;
A
#
# COMPACT_ATOMS: atom_id res chain seq x y z
N MET A 1 19.87 -13.85 3.18
CA MET A 1 18.52 -13.97 2.57
C MET A 1 18.73 -14.06 1.06
N ARG A 2 18.05 -14.96 0.33
CA ARG A 2 18.10 -14.97 -1.14
C ARG A 2 16.85 -14.28 -1.64
N GLU A 3 16.99 -13.06 -2.12
CA GLU A 3 15.88 -12.20 -2.56
C GLU A 3 15.94 -12.00 -4.07
N ILE A 4 14.76 -11.91 -4.69
CA ILE A 4 14.60 -11.51 -6.10
C ILE A 4 13.92 -10.15 -6.09
N CYS A 5 14.63 -9.11 -6.53
CA CYS A 5 14.08 -7.77 -6.65
C CYS A 5 13.54 -7.57 -8.07
N ILE A 6 12.22 -7.35 -8.19
CA ILE A 6 11.57 -7.05 -9.46
C ILE A 6 11.22 -5.56 -9.45
N SER A 7 11.89 -4.78 -10.31
CA SER A 7 11.55 -3.37 -10.51
C SER A 7 10.29 -3.27 -11.36
N ILE A 8 9.24 -2.69 -10.78
CA ILE A 8 7.98 -2.41 -11.47
C ILE A 8 7.99 -0.94 -11.88
N PRO A 9 7.85 -0.62 -13.18
CA PRO A 9 7.63 0.76 -13.60
C PRO A 9 6.25 1.19 -13.11
N PHE A 10 6.19 2.12 -12.17
CA PHE A 10 4.95 2.66 -11.64
C PHE A 10 4.76 4.09 -12.18
N SER A 11 3.63 4.36 -12.84
CA SER A 11 3.22 5.73 -13.18
C SER A 11 2.33 6.30 -12.08
N LYS A 12 2.44 7.61 -11.83
CA LYS A 12 1.62 8.32 -10.84
C LYS A 12 0.11 8.16 -11.16
N GLU A 13 -0.67 8.16 -10.06
CA GLU A 13 -2.14 8.08 -9.94
C GLU A 13 -2.75 6.66 -9.91
N SER A 14 -3.30 6.28 -8.74
CA SER A 14 -4.24 5.17 -8.46
C SER A 14 -4.15 3.90 -9.31
N GLN A 15 -2.95 3.45 -9.65
CA GLN A 15 -2.75 2.22 -10.40
C GLN A 15 -2.62 1.03 -9.46
N ILE A 16 -3.51 0.05 -9.65
CA ILE A 16 -3.37 -1.27 -9.08
C ILE A 16 -2.40 -2.06 -9.94
N THR A 17 -1.25 -2.44 -9.40
CA THR A 17 -0.32 -3.35 -10.10
C THR A 17 -0.41 -4.75 -9.51
N GLU A 18 -0.69 -5.75 -10.34
CA GLU A 18 -0.74 -7.16 -9.94
C GLU A 18 0.45 -7.95 -10.53
N ILE A 19 1.15 -8.72 -9.70
CA ILE A 19 2.20 -9.64 -10.15
C ILE A 19 1.84 -11.06 -9.74
N GLU A 20 1.79 -11.97 -10.72
CA GLU A 20 1.80 -13.41 -10.49
C GLU A 20 3.21 -13.97 -10.70
N ILE A 21 3.84 -14.47 -9.64
CA ILE A 21 5.13 -15.16 -9.73
C ILE A 21 4.89 -16.67 -9.72
N LYS A 22 5.37 -17.38 -10.75
CA LYS A 22 5.39 -18.84 -10.81
C LYS A 22 6.80 -19.35 -10.58
N ILE A 23 7.03 -20.01 -9.45
CA ILE A 23 8.29 -20.68 -9.14
C ILE A 23 8.11 -22.18 -9.46
N GLY A 24 8.99 -22.79 -10.27
CA GLY A 24 8.96 -24.23 -10.60
C GLY A 24 10.36 -24.83 -10.48
N GLY A 25 10.58 -26.08 -10.03
CA GLY A 25 9.98 -27.38 -10.47
C GLY A 25 8.59 -27.86 -9.97
N GLU A 26 8.52 -28.80 -9.00
CA GLU A 26 7.34 -29.66 -8.73
C GLU A 26 6.11 -28.98 -8.11
N SER A 27 6.28 -27.87 -7.41
CA SER A 27 5.18 -27.13 -6.79
C SER A 27 5.06 -25.76 -7.44
N LYS A 28 4.04 -25.60 -8.29
CA LYS A 28 3.64 -24.30 -8.82
C LYS A 28 3.08 -23.45 -7.66
N ALA A 29 3.95 -22.72 -6.99
CA ALA A 29 3.51 -21.67 -6.09
C ALA A 29 3.22 -20.43 -6.94
N SER A 30 1.95 -20.04 -7.01
CA SER A 30 1.56 -18.69 -7.46
C SER A 30 1.53 -17.80 -6.22
N VAL A 31 2.22 -16.67 -6.29
CA VAL A 31 2.12 -15.60 -5.30
C VAL A 31 1.63 -14.35 -6.01
N PHE A 32 0.59 -13.74 -5.44
CA PHE A 32 -0.03 -12.53 -5.98
C PHE A 32 0.32 -11.36 -5.08
N TYR A 33 0.93 -10.34 -5.66
CA TYR A 33 1.19 -9.07 -5.00
C TYR A 33 0.35 -7.97 -5.63
N ARG A 34 -0.04 -7.00 -4.81
CA ARG A 34 -0.77 -5.82 -5.24
C ARG A 34 -0.22 -4.57 -4.60
N LEU A 35 0.18 -3.60 -5.42
CA LEU A 35 0.54 -2.27 -4.94
C LEU A 35 -0.66 -1.35 -5.07
N GLU A 36 -1.10 -0.77 -3.95
CA GLU A 36 -2.22 0.16 -3.88
C GLU A 36 -1.75 1.55 -3.47
N SER A 37 -2.43 2.58 -3.96
CA SER A 37 -2.19 3.98 -3.58
C SER A 37 -3.41 4.52 -2.86
N PHE A 38 -3.21 5.07 -1.67
CA PHE A 38 -4.26 5.69 -0.86
C PHE A 38 -3.98 7.18 -0.73
N ASP A 39 -5.03 8.00 -0.71
CA ASP A 39 -4.92 9.43 -0.45
C ASP A 39 -4.23 9.69 0.90
N TRP A 40 -3.07 10.33 0.83
CA TRP A 40 -2.27 10.73 1.97
C TRP A 40 -2.54 12.17 2.38
N GLU A 41 -2.97 12.99 1.43
CA GLU A 41 -3.45 14.32 1.75
C GLU A 41 -4.77 14.26 2.53
N VAL A 42 -4.82 15.15 3.52
CA VAL A 42 -5.97 15.39 4.37
C VAL A 42 -6.37 16.83 4.13
N LEU A 43 -6.93 17.09 2.95
CA LEU A 43 -7.44 18.41 2.61
C LEU A 43 -8.57 18.81 3.58
N GLU A 44 -9.47 17.88 3.91
CA GLU A 44 -10.66 18.17 4.72
C GLU A 44 -10.43 18.40 6.22
N LEU A 45 -9.37 17.85 6.84
CA LEU A 45 -9.07 18.14 8.26
C LEU A 45 -8.05 19.27 8.43
N SER A 46 -7.39 19.70 7.35
CA SER A 46 -6.34 20.73 7.44
C SER A 46 -6.89 22.11 7.80
N GLU A 47 -8.17 22.37 7.51
CA GLU A 47 -8.87 23.62 7.84
C GLU A 47 -9.31 23.69 9.31
N TYR A 48 -9.41 22.55 10.01
CA TYR A 48 -9.92 22.47 11.39
C TYR A 48 -8.87 22.06 12.43
N LEU A 49 -7.71 21.57 12.01
CA LEU A 49 -6.61 21.16 12.89
C LEU A 49 -5.47 22.18 12.80
N GLU A 50 -5.29 22.97 13.86
CA GLU A 50 -4.27 24.03 13.90
C GLU A 50 -2.84 23.48 14.05
N ASP A 51 -2.67 22.29 14.66
CA ASP A 51 -1.35 21.74 14.98
C ASP A 51 -0.93 20.55 14.06
N ASP A 52 0.38 20.47 13.81
CA ASP A 52 1.01 19.47 12.92
C ASP A 52 0.82 18.03 13.42
N LEU A 53 0.77 17.81 14.74
CA LEU A 53 0.60 16.50 15.32
C LEU A 53 -0.80 15.94 15.03
N SER A 54 -1.84 16.75 15.21
CA SER A 54 -3.21 16.37 14.88
C SER A 54 -3.39 16.02 13.40
N LYS A 55 -2.75 16.78 12.49
CA LYS A 55 -2.75 16.46 11.05
C LYS A 55 -2.12 15.09 10.75
N LYS A 56 -0.99 14.79 11.39
CA LYS A 56 -0.31 13.49 11.27
C LYS A 56 -1.16 12.35 11.81
N LEU A 57 -1.81 12.53 12.95
CA LEU A 57 -2.71 11.52 13.53
C LEU A 57 -3.93 11.26 12.62
N GLY A 58 -4.52 12.31 12.05
CA GLY A 58 -5.62 12.18 11.09
C GLY A 58 -5.24 11.37 9.84
N ARG A 59 -4.03 11.58 9.30
CA ARG A 59 -3.48 10.77 8.19
C ARG A 59 -3.36 9.29 8.56
N ILE A 60 -2.83 9.02 9.76
CA ILE A 60 -2.66 7.65 10.27
C ILE A 60 -4.01 6.95 10.40
N ASP A 61 -5.02 7.63 10.96
CA ASP A 61 -6.33 7.01 11.17
C ASP A 61 -7.11 6.79 9.87
N LYS A 62 -6.96 7.70 8.88
CA LYS A 62 -7.46 7.49 7.52
C LYS A 62 -6.84 6.24 6.89
N LEU A 63 -5.51 6.09 6.98
CA LEU A 63 -4.80 4.93 6.45
C LEU A 63 -5.22 3.62 7.14
N LYS A 64 -5.32 3.62 8.48
CA LYS A 64 -5.80 2.45 9.23
C LYS A 64 -7.20 2.04 8.76
N SER A 65 -8.08 3.01 8.58
CA SER A 65 -9.46 2.76 8.14
C SER A 65 -9.47 2.19 6.72
N ALA A 66 -8.67 2.75 5.81
CA ALA A 66 -8.55 2.25 4.44
C ALA A 66 -8.05 0.80 4.41
N ILE A 67 -6.96 0.49 5.14
CA ILE A 67 -6.42 -0.87 5.27
C ILE A 67 -7.45 -1.83 5.87
N ALA A 68 -8.14 -1.42 6.94
CA ALA A 68 -9.12 -2.27 7.63
C ALA A 68 -10.36 -2.58 6.77
N SER A 69 -10.74 -1.64 5.90
CA SER A 69 -11.85 -1.79 4.95
C SER A 69 -11.47 -2.59 3.68
N TYR A 70 -10.18 -2.88 3.49
CA TYR A 70 -9.68 -3.56 2.30
C TYR A 70 -10.07 -5.05 2.26
N ASP A 71 -9.86 -5.70 1.10
CA ASP A 71 -10.20 -7.11 0.90
C ASP A 71 -9.46 -8.03 1.90
N LYS A 72 -10.24 -8.77 2.68
CA LYS A 72 -9.75 -9.67 3.75
C LYS A 72 -8.89 -10.83 3.25
N ASN A 73 -8.97 -11.16 1.96
CA ASN A 73 -8.13 -12.17 1.32
C ASN A 73 -6.73 -11.66 1.01
N TRP A 74 -6.47 -10.38 1.23
CA TRP A 74 -5.16 -9.76 1.10
C TRP A 74 -4.60 -9.41 2.48
N GLU A 75 -3.28 -9.45 2.61
CA GLU A 75 -2.56 -9.05 3.81
C GLU A 75 -1.56 -7.93 3.48
N VAL A 76 -1.42 -6.97 4.39
CA VAL A 76 -0.43 -5.91 4.26
C VAL A 76 0.96 -6.50 4.49
N ILE A 77 1.85 -6.28 3.54
CA ILE A 77 3.26 -6.67 3.63
C ILE A 77 4.13 -5.46 3.97
N GLN A 78 3.88 -4.32 3.33
CA GLN A 78 4.69 -3.13 3.50
C GLN A 78 3.85 -1.87 3.29
N ILE A 79 4.08 -0.87 4.14
CA ILE A 79 3.63 0.51 3.94
C ILE A 79 4.87 1.31 3.58
N PHE A 80 4.85 2.00 2.44
CA PHE A 80 5.98 2.81 2.01
C PHE A 80 5.99 4.15 2.73
N THR A 81 7.17 4.68 2.99
CA THR A 81 7.31 6.03 3.56
C THR A 81 6.97 7.06 2.47
N PRO A 82 5.90 7.84 2.64
CA PRO A 82 5.57 8.90 1.69
C PRO A 82 6.59 10.05 1.83
N PRO A 83 7.05 10.67 0.73
CA PRO A 83 7.80 11.92 0.80
C PRO A 83 6.95 13.05 1.41
N GLU A 84 7.59 14.13 1.85
CA GLU A 84 6.87 15.23 2.52
C GLU A 84 5.75 15.85 1.67
N THR A 85 5.92 15.83 0.35
CA THR A 85 4.99 16.37 -0.66
C THR A 85 4.10 15.30 -1.31
N ALA A 86 4.01 14.10 -0.74
CA ALA A 86 3.19 13.04 -1.32
C ALA A 86 1.69 13.31 -1.11
N GLU A 87 0.95 13.29 -2.22
CA GLU A 87 -0.51 13.27 -2.24
C GLU A 87 -1.07 11.89 -1.90
N VAL A 88 -0.29 10.82 -2.14
CA VAL A 88 -0.67 9.42 -1.92
C VAL A 88 0.40 8.66 -1.15
N ILE A 89 -0.03 7.66 -0.37
CA ILE A 89 0.81 6.68 0.29
C ILE A 89 0.59 5.32 -0.36
N GLN A 90 1.70 4.60 -0.59
CA GLN A 90 1.66 3.28 -1.20
C GLN A 90 1.66 2.18 -0.15
N VAL A 91 0.86 1.14 -0.39
CA VAL A 91 0.79 -0.06 0.45
C VAL A 91 0.89 -1.29 -0.43
N LEU A 92 1.83 -2.17 -0.12
CA LEU A 92 2.00 -3.47 -0.76
C LEU A 92 1.19 -4.52 -0.01
N TYR A 93 0.33 -5.20 -0.75
CA TYR A 93 -0.44 -6.35 -0.30
C TYR A 93 0.05 -7.63 -0.95
N ARG A 94 -0.14 -8.75 -0.25
CA ARG A 94 -0.03 -10.10 -0.80
C ARG A 94 -1.37 -10.82 -0.64
N LYS A 95 -1.78 -11.59 -1.63
CA LYS A 95 -2.95 -12.46 -1.50
C LYS A 95 -2.61 -13.62 -0.57
N LYS A 96 -3.49 -13.89 0.40
CA LYS A 96 -3.38 -15.05 1.27
C LYS A 96 -3.56 -16.30 0.42
N ASN A 97 -2.56 -17.18 0.42
CA ASN A 97 -2.70 -18.50 -0.16
C ASN A 97 -3.43 -19.37 0.88
N PHE A 98 -4.64 -19.81 0.54
CA PHE A 98 -5.41 -20.78 1.32
C PHE A 98 -4.93 -22.20 1.04
#